data_AF-A0A7Y3DN57-F1
#
_entry.id   AF-A0A7Y3DN57-F1
#
_cell.length_a   1.000
_cell.length_b   1.000
_cell.length_c   1.000
_cell.angle_alpha   90.00
_cell.angle_beta   90.00
_cell.angle_gamma   90.00
#
_symmetry.space_group_name_H-M   'P 1'
#
loop_
_entity.id
_entity.type
_entity.pdbx_description
1 polymer ?
#
loop_
_entity_poly.entity_id
_entity_poly.type
_entity_poly.pdbx_seq_one_letter_code
_entity_poly.pdbx_strand_id
1 'polypeptide(L)' 'MAAIPLEKVFAYLGTRTISGSEKELRILCIRIGELVELNGGKWVKENRQKLLEEWEFIVNQGIIP' A
#
# COMPACT_ATOMS: atom_id res chain seq x y z
N MET A 1 -12.25 -10.41 1.89
CA MET A 1 -11.22 -9.37 1.67
C MET A 1 -10.45 -9.73 0.42
N ALA A 2 -10.47 -8.88 -0.60
CA ALA A 2 -9.81 -9.16 -1.87
C ALA A 2 -8.61 -8.23 -2.03
N ALA A 3 -7.42 -8.80 -2.24
CA ALA A 3 -6.26 -8.03 -2.64
C ALA A 3 -6.60 -7.26 -3.93
N ILE A 4 -6.30 -5.97 -3.96
CA ILE A 4 -6.45 -5.20 -5.20
C ILE A 4 -5.21 -5.40 -6.08
N PRO A 5 -5.33 -5.30 -7.42
CA PRO A 5 -4.18 -5.39 -8.30
C PRO A 5 -3.13 -4.32 -7.97
N LEU A 6 -1.84 -4.67 -8.11
CA LEU A 6 -0.72 -3.76 -7.84
C LEU A 6 -0.79 -2.46 -8.67
N GLU A 7 -1.26 -2.54 -9.92
CA GLU A 7 -1.54 -1.37 -10.76
C GLU A 7 -2.52 -0.38 -10.09
N LYS A 8 -3.54 -0.88 -9.39
CA LYS A 8 -4.47 -0.01 -8.63
C LYS A 8 -3.79 0.60 -7.41
N VAL A 9 -2.91 -0.15 -6.74
CA VAL A 9 -2.10 0.37 -5.63
C VAL A 9 -1.25 1.55 -6.10
N PHE A 10 -0.56 1.41 -7.25
CA PHE A 10 0.21 2.50 -7.82
C PHE A 10 -0.64 3.73 -8.14
N ALA A 11 -1.86 3.53 -8.66
CA ALA A 11 -2.80 4.63 -8.90
C ALA A 11 -3.29 5.31 -7.60
N TYR A 12 -3.40 4.56 -6.50
CA TYR A 12 -3.78 5.12 -5.19
C TYR A 12 -2.63 5.88 -4.52
N LEU A 13 -1.43 5.30 -4.54
CA LEU A 13 -0.26 5.88 -3.89
C LEU A 13 0.46 6.92 -4.75
N GLY A 14 0.17 6.97 -6.05
CA GLY A 14 0.71 7.96 -6.98
C GLY A 14 2.16 7.73 -7.38
N THR A 15 2.68 6.51 -7.16
CA THR A 15 4.05 6.11 -7.51
C THR A 15 4.10 4.64 -7.89
N ARG A 16 5.02 4.29 -8.80
CA ARG A 16 5.39 2.90 -9.13
C ARG A 16 6.64 2.43 -8.39
N THR A 17 7.36 3.38 -7.81
CA THR A 17 8.57 3.11 -7.04
C THR A 17 8.16 2.94 -5.59
N ILE A 18 7.93 1.69 -5.19
CA ILE A 18 7.56 1.30 -3.84
C ILE A 18 8.53 0.21 -3.39
N SER A 19 9.13 0.39 -2.22
CA SER A 19 10.07 -0.56 -1.64
C SER A 19 9.38 -1.86 -1.24
N GLY A 20 10.14 -2.96 -1.22
CA GLY A 20 9.65 -4.27 -0.81
C GLY A 20 9.82 -5.33 -1.90
N SER A 21 10.02 -6.56 -1.44
CA SER A 21 9.99 -7.80 -2.21
C SER A 21 8.59 -8.08 -2.78
N GLU A 22 8.50 -9.06 -3.68
CA GLU A 22 7.22 -9.50 -4.24
C GLU A 22 6.20 -9.90 -3.15
N LYS A 23 6.67 -10.55 -2.08
CA LYS A 23 5.83 -10.95 -0.94
C LYS A 23 5.27 -9.73 -0.21
N GLU A 24 6.11 -8.73 0.06
CA GLU A 24 5.72 -7.49 0.73
C GLU A 24 4.74 -6.71 -0.15
N LEU A 25 5.00 -6.59 -1.46
CA LEU A 25 4.07 -5.92 -2.37
C LEU A 25 2.70 -6.60 -2.44
N ARG A 26 2.63 -7.94 -2.32
CA ARG A 26 1.33 -8.64 -2.19
C ARG A 26 0.60 -8.27 -0.90
N ILE A 27 1.31 -8.09 0.20
CA ILE A 27 0.73 -7.64 1.48
C ILE A 27 0.26 -6.19 1.36
N LEU A 28 1.04 -5.33 0.70
CA LEU A 28 0.62 -3.95 0.41
C LEU A 28 -0.69 -3.92 -0.39
N CYS A 29 -0.82 -4.77 -1.42
CA CYS A 29 -2.06 -4.92 -2.19
C CYS A 29 -3.28 -5.27 -1.32
N ILE A 30 -3.09 -6.10 -0.30
CA ILE A 30 -4.14 -6.42 0.67
C ILE A 30 -4.44 -5.19 1.52
N ARG A 31 -3.43 -4.60 2.17
CA ARG A 31 -3.60 -3.47 3.10
C ARG A 31 -4.23 -2.23 2.45
N ILE A 32 -3.79 -1.87 1.25
CA ILE A 32 -4.42 -0.75 0.52
C ILE A 32 -5.85 -1.12 0.12
N GLY A 33 -6.12 -2.37 -0.26
CA GLY A 33 -7.48 -2.85 -0.50
C GLY A 33 -8.38 -2.64 0.72
N GLU A 34 -7.92 -3.06 1.90
CA GLU A 34 -8.64 -2.87 3.18
C GLU A 34 -8.89 -1.39 3.48
N LEU A 35 -7.89 -0.53 3.30
CA LEU A 35 -8.03 0.91 3.53
C LEU A 35 -9.03 1.56 2.56
N VAL A 36 -9.08 1.10 1.31
CA VAL A 36 -10.06 1.56 0.33
C VAL A 36 -11.47 1.09 0.71
N GLU A 37 -11.64 -0.15 1.16
CA GLU A 37 -12.94 -0.67 1.62
C GLU A 37 -13.46 0.08 2.86
N LEU A 38 -12.57 0.39 3.81
CA LEU A 38 -12.93 1.03 5.08
C LEU A 38 -13.15 2.56 4.96
N ASN A 39 -12.29 3.26 4.22
CA ASN A 39 -12.26 4.73 4.19
C ASN A 39 -12.62 5.33 2.82
N GLY A 40 -12.70 4.50 1.78
CA GLY A 40 -12.88 4.93 0.39
C GLY A 40 -11.57 5.34 -0.29
N GLY A 41 -11.56 5.24 -1.61
CA GLY A 41 -10.38 5.50 -2.42
C GLY A 41 -9.87 6.95 -2.40
N LYS A 42 -10.76 7.93 -2.14
CA LYS A 42 -10.37 9.34 -2.02
C LYS A 42 -9.48 9.55 -0.79
N TRP A 43 -9.87 8.98 0.35
CA TRP A 43 -9.11 9.08 1.59
C TRP A 43 -7.69 8.53 1.42
N VAL A 44 -7.55 7.37 0.76
CA VAL A 44 -6.22 6.78 0.48
C VAL A 44 -5.35 7.70 -0.35
N LYS A 45 -5.91 8.37 -1.36
CA LYS A 45 -5.17 9.34 -2.20
C LYS A 45 -4.74 10.57 -1.41
N GLU A 46 -5.59 11.07 -0.52
CA GLU A 46 -5.29 12.23 0.34
C GLU A 46 -4.21 11.91 1.37
N ASN A 47 -4.15 10.66 1.84
CA ASN A 47 -3.17 10.19 2.83
C ASN A 47 -1.96 9.46 2.23
N ARG A 48 -1.79 9.48 0.90
CA ARG A 48 -0.79 8.68 0.18
C ARG A 48 0.64 8.85 0.69
N GLN A 49 1.03 10.07 1.07
CA GLN A 49 2.39 10.36 1.51
C GLN A 49 2.68 9.65 2.83
N LYS A 50 1.76 9.79 3.80
CA LYS A 50 1.86 9.11 5.09
C LYS A 50 1.88 7.59 4.93
N LEU A 51 1.04 7.03 4.06
CA LEU A 51 1.01 5.59 3.78
C LEU A 51 2.32 5.08 3.17
N LEU A 52 2.95 5.87 2.30
CA LEU A 52 4.26 5.53 1.73
C LEU A 52 5.37 5.58 2.79
N GLU A 53 5.37 6.59 3.65
CA GLU A 53 6.34 6.71 4.75
C GLU A 53 6.20 5.56 5.75
N GLU A 54 4.97 5.19 6.14
CA GLU A 54 4.69 4.04 7.00
C GLU A 54 5.12 2.72 6.34
N TRP A 55 4.84 2.56 5.05
CA TRP A 55 5.24 1.37 4.30
C TRP A 55 6.76 1.23 4.23
N GLU A 56 7.45 2.32 3.90
CA GLU A 56 8.91 2.37 3.84
C GLU A 56 9.53 2.00 5.20
N PHE A 57 8.96 2.52 6.29
CA PHE A 57 9.39 2.16 7.64
C PHE A 57 9.20 0.66 7.92
N ILE A 58 8.04 0.09 7.58
CA ILE A 58 7.72 -1.32 7.80
C ILE A 58 8.68 -2.26 7.06
N VAL A 59 8.95 -1.97 5.78
CA VAL A 59 9.88 -2.75 4.95
C VAL A 59 11.30 -2.65 5.51
N ASN A 60 11.76 -1.43 5.85
CA ASN A 60 13.13 -1.23 6.35
C ASN A 60 13.38 -1.86 7.72
N GLN A 61 12.34 -2.02 8.55
CA GLN A 61 12.44 -2.71 9.83
C GLN A 61 12.31 -4.24 9.71
N GLY A 62 12.00 -4.78 8.53
CA GLY A 62 11.75 -6.21 8.35
C GLY A 62 10.58 -6.73 9.18
N ILE A 63 9.59 -5.86 9.47
CA ILE A 63 8.44 -6.20 10.31
C ILE A 63 7.51 -7.17 9.59
N ILE A 64 7.53 -7.19 8.26
CA ILE A 64 6.78 -8.14 7.45
C ILE A 64 7.54 -9.47 7.39
N PRO A 65 6.97 -10.56 7.93
CA PRO A 65 7.59 -11.88 7.90
C PRO A 65 7.56 -12.51 6.51
#